data_AF-A0A257Q171-F1
#
_entry.id   AF-A0A257Q171-F1
#
_cell.length_a   1.000
_cell.length_b   1.000
_cell.length_c   1.000
_cell.angle_alpha   90.00
_cell.angle_beta   90.00
_cell.angle_gamma   90.00
#
_symmetry.space_group_name_H-M   'P 1'
#
loop_
_entity.id
_entity.type
_entity.pdbx_description
1 polymer ?
#
loop_
_entity_poly.entity_id
_entity_poly.type
_entity_poly.pdbx_seq_one_letter_code
_entity_poly.pdbx_strand_id
1 'polypeptide(L)'
;QDLDTATELENSFGTYGVMASSEGTNTGKSGKALQASSLSRGSNISYHEIGRPLIRKAELMHDVRDDEMFVLARGMAPLRCGRAIYFRRPEMRARVSENRFHKPGYQTGPTQ
;
A
#
# COMPACT_ATOMS: atom_id res chain seq x y z
N GLN A 1 1.44 -13.16 8.39
CA GLN A 1 2.67 -12.38 8.13
C GLN A 1 3.02 -11.63 9.40
N ASP A 2 4.30 -11.35 9.63
CA ASP A 2 4.80 -10.68 10.84
C ASP A 2 4.88 -9.15 10.64
N LEU A 3 4.51 -8.39 11.68
CA LEU A 3 4.38 -6.93 11.62
C LEU A 3 5.74 -6.23 11.51
N ASP A 4 6.76 -6.81 12.13
CA ASP A 4 8.13 -6.27 12.10
C ASP A 4 8.69 -6.38 10.68
N THR A 5 8.50 -7.56 10.06
CA THR A 5 8.83 -7.79 8.64
C THR A 5 8.11 -6.80 7.71
N ALA A 6 6.82 -6.54 7.93
CA ALA A 6 6.06 -5.60 7.11
C ALA A 6 6.55 -4.15 7.26
N THR A 7 6.97 -3.77 8.47
CA THR A 7 7.53 -2.45 8.77
C THR A 7 8.91 -2.27 8.12
N GLU A 8 9.75 -3.30 8.16
CA GLU A 8 11.05 -3.30 7.47
C GLU A 8 10.89 -3.11 5.95
N LEU A 9 9.92 -3.80 5.35
CA LEU A 9 9.63 -3.69 3.92
C LEU A 9 9.10 -2.30 3.54
N GLU A 10 8.16 -1.74 4.31
CA GLU A 10 7.66 -0.37 4.10
C GLU A 10 8.81 0.66 4.05
N ASN A 11 9.76 0.55 4.99
CA ASN A 11 10.92 1.43 5.05
C ASN A 11 11.92 1.19 3.90
N SER A 12 12.07 -0.07 3.47
CA SER A 12 13.04 -0.45 2.42
C SER A 12 12.58 -0.05 1.02
N PHE A 13 11.28 0.01 0.77
CA PHE A 13 10.74 0.36 -0.55
C PHE A 13 10.86 1.86 -0.87
N GLY A 14 10.95 2.71 0.15
CA GLY A 14 11.05 4.15 -0.01
C GLY A 14 9.68 4.82 -0.22
N THR A 15 9.72 6.12 -0.52
CA THR A 15 8.55 7.01 -0.55
C THR A 15 8.39 7.72 -1.89
N TYR A 16 7.16 8.06 -2.24
CA TYR A 16 6.82 8.90 -3.38
C TYR A 16 5.92 10.08 -2.96
N GLY A 17 5.98 11.18 -3.72
CA GLY A 17 5.15 12.36 -3.47
C GLY A 17 3.71 12.11 -3.90
N VAL A 18 2.76 12.46 -3.02
CA VAL A 18 1.33 12.46 -3.33
C VAL A 18 0.72 13.82 -2.99
N MET A 19 -0.31 14.20 -3.73
CA MET A 19 -1.09 15.39 -3.46
C MET A 19 -2.34 15.01 -2.66
N ALA A 20 -2.41 15.46 -1.41
CA ALA A 20 -3.58 15.30 -0.55
C ALA A 20 -4.48 16.53 -0.68
N SER A 21 -5.74 16.33 -1.03
CA SER A 21 -6.77 17.39 -1.03
C SER A 21 -7.59 17.32 0.26
N SER A 22 -7.74 18.45 0.94
CA SER A 22 -8.61 18.63 2.10
C SER A 22 -9.74 19.58 1.73
N GLU A 23 -10.98 19.15 1.90
CA GLU A 23 -12.17 19.94 1.61
C GLU A 23 -12.90 20.29 2.91
N GLY A 24 -13.16 21.57 3.12
CA GLY A 24 -13.88 22.08 4.28
C GLY A 24 -15.10 22.87 3.86
N THR A 25 -16.26 22.56 4.43
CA THR A 25 -17.46 23.39 4.30
C THR A 25 -17.83 23.97 5.65
N ASN A 26 -18.16 25.25 5.70
CA ASN A 26 -18.65 25.92 6.90
C ASN A 26 -19.96 26.66 6.63
N THR A 27 -20.81 26.74 7.63
CA THR A 27 -22.04 27.53 7.61
C THR A 27 -22.09 28.34 8.90
N GLY A 28 -22.15 29.66 8.79
CA GLY A 28 -22.26 30.57 9.92
C GLY A 28 -23.62 31.25 9.95
N LYS A 29 -24.22 31.33 11.14
CA LYS A 29 -25.40 32.18 11.38
C LYS A 29 -25.03 33.18 12.47
N SER A 30 -25.06 34.47 12.16
CA SER A 30 -24.80 35.52 13.15
C SER A 30 -25.94 36.55 13.14
N GLY A 31 -26.40 36.92 14.33
CA GLY A 31 -27.45 37.91 14.53
C GLY A 31 -27.66 38.17 16.02
N LYS A 32 -27.82 39.44 16.40
CA LYS A 32 -28.23 39.85 17.75
C LYS A 32 -29.74 40.10 17.76
N ALA A 33 -30.39 39.94 18.92
CA ALA A 33 -31.79 40.30 19.08
C ALA A 33 -32.01 41.77 18.64
N LEU A 34 -33.01 41.99 17.78
CA LEU A 34 -33.33 43.25 17.06
C LEU A 34 -32.47 43.62 15.82
N GLN A 35 -31.53 42.79 15.35
CA GLN A 35 -30.81 43.02 14.08
C GLN A 35 -31.09 41.95 13.01
N ALA A 36 -30.95 42.33 11.74
CA ALA A 36 -31.04 41.42 10.60
C ALA A 36 -29.99 40.30 10.73
N SER A 37 -30.43 39.04 10.67
CA SER A 37 -29.55 37.88 10.75
C SER A 37 -28.80 37.66 9.45
N SER A 38 -27.49 37.44 9.53
CA SER A 38 -26.64 37.06 8.40
C SER A 38 -26.42 35.53 8.38
N LEU A 39 -26.57 34.94 7.20
CA LEU A 39 -26.22 33.55 6.91
C LEU A 39 -25.03 33.54 5.95
N SER A 40 -23.92 32.95 6.37
CA SER A 40 -22.77 32.72 5.51
C SER A 40 -22.58 31.24 5.25
N ARG A 41 -22.17 30.89 4.04
CA ARG A 41 -21.67 29.57 3.67
C ARG A 41 -20.33 29.75 2.99
N GLY A 42 -19.34 28.96 3.38
CA GLY A 42 -18.02 28.91 2.76
C GLY A 42 -17.65 27.47 2.44
N SER A 43 -16.97 27.29 1.32
CA SER A 43 -16.30 26.04 0.96
C SER A 43 -14.84 26.35 0.64
N ASN A 44 -13.93 25.52 1.13
CA ASN A 44 -12.50 25.64 0.89
C ASN A 44 -11.94 24.29 0.45
N ILE A 45 -11.05 24.29 -0.53
CA ILE A 45 -10.30 23.11 -0.97
C ILE A 45 -8.81 23.47 -0.86
N SER A 46 -8.05 22.70 -0.11
CA SER A 46 -6.62 22.91 0.13
C SER A 46 -5.83 21.70 -0.34
N TYR A 47 -4.74 21.92 -1.09
CA TYR A 47 -3.86 20.87 -1.60
C TYR A 47 -2.55 20.86 -0.82
N HIS A 48 -2.11 19.67 -0.41
CA HIS A 48 -0.88 19.46 0.35
C HIS A 48 -0.05 18.37 -0.32
N GLU A 49 1.20 18.68 -0.66
CA GLU A 49 2.15 17.68 -1.11
C GLU A 49 2.73 16.96 0.11
N ILE A 50 2.55 15.64 0.17
CA ILE A 50 3.01 14.80 1.29
C ILE A 50 3.77 13.58 0.75
N GLY A 51 4.73 13.09 1.53
CA GLY A 51 5.44 11.83 1.24
C GLY A 51 4.61 10.63 1.67
N ARG A 52 4.42 9.65 0.78
CA ARG A 52 3.76 8.37 1.06
C ARG A 52 4.72 7.21 0.78
N PRO A 53 4.81 6.18 1.64
CA PRO A 53 5.52 4.94 1.31
C PRO A 53 4.98 4.32 0.01
N LEU A 54 5.86 3.74 -0.83
CA LEU A 54 5.45 3.08 -2.08
C LEU A 54 4.39 1.98 -1.84
N ILE A 55 4.53 1.25 -0.74
CA ILE A 55 3.53 0.33 -0.23
C ILE A 55 3.55 0.41 1.30
N ARG A 56 2.37 0.55 1.90
CA ARG A 56 2.19 0.61 3.35
C ARG A 56 2.17 -0.81 3.92
N LYS A 57 2.58 -0.97 5.17
CA LYS A 57 2.42 -2.22 5.92
C LYS A 57 0.98 -2.73 5.92
N ALA A 58 -0.01 -1.84 6.01
CA ALA A 58 -1.43 -2.23 6.00
C ALA A 58 -1.82 -2.86 4.64
N GLU A 59 -1.33 -2.29 3.54
CA GLU A 59 -1.53 -2.84 2.19
C GLU A 59 -0.82 -4.20 2.07
N LEU A 60 0.38 -4.33 2.65
CA LEU A 60 1.14 -5.58 2.66
C LEU A 60 0.39 -6.70 3.42
N MET A 61 -0.24 -6.36 4.54
CA MET A 61 -0.90 -7.32 5.43
C MET A 61 -2.30 -7.73 4.99
N HIS A 62 -2.99 -6.88 4.21
CA HIS A 62 -4.42 -7.07 3.91
C HIS A 62 -4.75 -7.12 2.41
N ASP A 63 -3.99 -6.44 1.56
CA ASP A 63 -4.33 -6.28 0.13
C ASP A 63 -3.44 -7.10 -0.80
N VAL A 64 -2.32 -7.62 -0.29
CA VAL A 64 -1.38 -8.46 -1.07
C VAL A 64 -1.92 -9.88 -1.16
N ARG A 65 -1.94 -10.43 -2.39
CA ARG A 65 -2.34 -11.81 -2.64
C ARG A 65 -1.25 -12.79 -2.23
N ASP A 66 -1.62 -14.01 -1.89
CA ASP A 66 -0.67 -15.08 -1.54
C ASP A 66 0.33 -15.42 -2.65
N ASP A 67 -0.02 -15.14 -3.91
CA ASP A 67 0.83 -15.36 -5.07
C ASP A 67 1.59 -14.13 -5.56
N GLU A 68 1.61 -13.03 -4.80
CA GLU A 68 2.42 -11.86 -5.11
C GLU A 68 3.82 -11.91 -4.46
N MET A 69 4.79 -11.31 -5.14
CA MET A 69 6.18 -11.18 -4.71
C MET A 69 6.68 -9.76 -4.98
N PHE A 70 7.51 -9.26 -4.09
CA PHE A 70 8.22 -8.00 -4.24
C PHE A 70 9.71 -8.28 -4.51
N VAL A 71 10.24 -7.76 -5.61
CA VAL A 71 11.65 -7.89 -5.98
C VAL A 71 12.37 -6.58 -5.76
N LEU A 72 13.38 -6.61 -4.89
CA LEU A 72 14.28 -5.52 -4.58
C LEU A 72 15.60 -5.70 -5.33
N ALA A 73 15.81 -4.90 -6.37
CA ALA A 73 17.05 -4.90 -7.14
C ALA A 73 17.77 -3.56 -6.98
N ARG A 74 19.10 -3.59 -6.85
CA ARG A 74 19.88 -2.36 -6.71
C ARG A 74 19.73 -1.47 -7.94
N GLY A 75 19.51 -0.18 -7.71
CA GLY A 75 19.38 0.82 -8.78
C GLY A 75 18.04 0.79 -9.51
N MET A 76 17.06 0.00 -9.06
CA MET A 76 15.72 -0.03 -9.65
C MET A 76 14.64 0.15 -8.58
N ALA A 77 13.49 0.68 -9.00
CA ALA A 77 12.31 0.72 -8.15
C ALA A 77 11.87 -0.72 -7.80
N PRO A 78 11.30 -0.94 -6.61
CA PRO A 78 10.72 -2.22 -6.23
C PRO A 78 9.71 -2.73 -7.26
N LEU A 79 9.84 -4.00 -7.65
CA LEU A 79 8.92 -4.64 -8.59
C LEU A 79 7.88 -5.47 -7.83
N ARG A 80 6.59 -5.15 -8.02
CA ARG A 80 5.46 -5.99 -7.59
C ARG A 80 5.09 -6.93 -8.73
N CYS A 81 5.23 -8.23 -8.53
CA CYS A 81 4.92 -9.23 -9.57
C CYS A 81 4.32 -10.50 -8.98
N GLY A 82 3.66 -11.31 -9.81
CA GLY A 82 3.21 -12.63 -9.40
C GLY A 82 4.39 -13.60 -9.26
N ARG A 83 4.31 -14.51 -8.28
CA ARG A 83 5.25 -15.63 -8.12
C ARG A 83 5.20 -16.50 -9.39
N ALA A 84 6.38 -16.89 -9.86
CA ALA A 84 6.59 -17.55 -11.15
C ALA A 84 5.62 -18.71 -11.40
N ILE A 85 4.87 -18.68 -12.51
CA ILE A 85 3.69 -19.54 -12.74
C ILE A 85 4.00 -21.05 -12.83
N TYR A 86 5.27 -21.46 -13.02
CA TYR A 86 5.63 -22.85 -13.31
C TYR A 86 5.14 -23.87 -12.25
N PHE A 87 5.01 -23.48 -10.97
CA PHE A 87 4.52 -24.38 -9.92
C PHE A 87 3.02 -24.73 -10.07
N ARG A 88 2.25 -23.92 -10.82
CA ARG A 88 0.80 -24.12 -11.06
C ARG A 88 0.50 -24.92 -12.32
N ARG A 89 1.51 -25.16 -13.17
CA ARG A 89 1.38 -25.82 -14.47
C ARG A 89 2.07 -27.19 -14.46
N PRO A 90 1.31 -28.30 -14.44
CA PRO A 90 1.87 -29.65 -14.32
C PRO A 90 2.92 -29.95 -15.40
N GLU A 91 2.68 -29.49 -16.62
CA GLU A 91 3.54 -29.69 -17.78
C GLU A 91 4.88 -28.94 -17.68
N MET A 92 4.90 -27.79 -16.99
CA MET A 92 6.11 -27.00 -16.78
C MET A 92 6.88 -27.49 -15.55
N ARG A 93 6.16 -27.89 -14.49
CA ARG A 93 6.76 -28.49 -13.29
C ARG A 93 7.56 -29.76 -13.61
N ALA A 94 7.07 -30.58 -14.55
CA ALA A 94 7.79 -31.79 -14.99
C ALA A 94 9.12 -31.50 -15.72
N ARG A 95 9.36 -30.26 -16.16
CA ARG A 95 10.56 -29.86 -16.90
C ARG A 95 11.62 -29.14 -16.05
N VAL A 96 11.32 -28.83 -14.80
CA VAL A 96 12.23 -28.09 -13.90
C VAL A 96 12.72 -29.00 -12.78
N SER A 97 14.00 -28.89 -12.43
CA SER A 97 14.57 -29.60 -11.28
C SER A 97 14.22 -28.91 -9.96
N GLU A 98 14.39 -29.62 -8.85
CA GLU A 98 14.20 -29.03 -7.51
C GLU A 98 15.08 -27.80 -7.29
N ASN A 99 14.53 -26.80 -6.60
CA ASN A 99 15.24 -25.55 -6.34
C ASN A 99 16.37 -25.80 -5.32
N ARG A 100 17.62 -25.81 -5.80
CA ARG A 100 18.84 -25.98 -4.99
C ARG A 100 19.07 -24.88 -3.94
N PHE A 101 18.39 -23.74 -4.06
CA PHE A 101 18.48 -22.62 -3.12
C PHE A 101 17.36 -22.63 -2.08
N HIS A 102 16.39 -23.55 -2.20
CA HIS A 102 15.32 -23.67 -1.21
C HIS A 102 15.89 -24.22 0.09
N LYS A 103 15.87 -23.41 1.15
CA LYS A 103 16.25 -23.84 2.51
C LYS A 103 15.02 -24.47 3.19
N PRO A 104 15.10 -25.71 3.70
CA PRO A 104 13.97 -26.45 4.31
C PRO A 104 13.29 -25.80 5.53
N GLY A 105 13.76 -24.64 6.00
CA GLY A 105 13.25 -23.95 7.20
C GLY A 105 12.32 -22.78 6.94
N TYR A 106 12.14 -22.33 5.69
CA TYR A 106 11.20 -21.24 5.38
C TYR A 106 9.82 -21.84 5.08
N GLN A 107 9.04 -22.11 6.13
CA GLN A 107 7.65 -22.51 5.99
C GLN A 107 6.83 -21.32 5.50
N THR A 108 6.52 -21.28 4.21
CA THR A 108 5.29 -20.61 3.77
C THR A 108 4.12 -21.37 4.38
N GLY A 109 3.16 -20.64 4.96
CA GLY A 109 2.00 -21.16 5.69
C GLY A 109 1.19 -22.26 4.98
N PRO A 110 0.12 -22.75 5.64
CA PRO A 110 -0.45 -24.07 5.37
C PRO A 110 -0.81 -24.23 3.89
N THR A 111 -0.34 -25.34 3.33
CA THR A 111 -0.69 -25.82 2.00
C THR A 111 -2.16 -26.19 1.99
N GLN A 112 -2.97 -25.49 1.21
CA GLN A 112 -4.25 -26.00 0.71
C GLN A 112 -4.02 -26.62 -0.67
#